data_AF-A0A7C3EGM9-F1
#
_entry.id   AF-A0A7C3EGM9-F1
#
_cell.length_a   1.000
_cell.length_b   1.000
_cell.length_c   1.000
_cell.angle_alpha   90.00
_cell.angle_beta   90.00
_cell.angle_gamma   90.00
#
_symmetry.space_group_name_H-M   'P 1'
#
loop_
_entity.id
_entity.type
_entity.pdbx_description
1 polymer ?
#
loop_
_entity_poly.entity_id
_entity_poly.type
_entity_poly.pdbx_seq_one_letter_code
_entity_poly.pdbx_strand_id
1 'polypeptide(L)'
;MEGWRADETGAAHDPEDGEKKRMENRHGAFLMMTRRLLRSSSAGFTLLEMLLAIAIFSLVIGVIFTSFRLGASSWEKGERDIESYQKIRAVNELIYREIRSCFPYVLTPGELDTHVKFYAFFGKADSVKFVSAASVRKANRGLSLIEFWVQDGVGLMVGETLAIGSDLADVSLRDEERALLINPDVKSIRFRYLDKKDQDEKGEWEQTWEPRNKTGQDLRLPEAVEVRLEVDLGNGRMFTQEFVIPIETDLYSTLYAFGV
;
A
#
# COMPACT_ATOMS: atom_id res chain seq x y z
N MET A 1 21.79 72.77 103.43
CA MET A 1 22.25 74.03 102.80
C MET A 1 23.71 74.19 103.18
N GLU A 2 24.69 73.47 102.64
CA GLU A 2 25.16 73.29 101.25
C GLU A 2 25.51 74.60 100.52
N GLY A 3 26.79 74.69 100.10
CA GLY A 3 27.39 75.81 99.35
C GLY A 3 28.92 75.68 99.13
N TRP A 4 29.30 74.83 98.16
CA TRP A 4 30.40 74.86 97.16
C TRP A 4 31.65 75.79 97.20
N ARG A 5 32.83 75.21 96.86
CA ARG A 5 33.86 75.65 95.85
C ARG A 5 35.02 74.62 95.77
N ALA A 6 35.31 73.97 94.62
CA ALA A 6 36.24 74.32 93.49
C ALA A 6 37.74 74.17 93.86
N ASP A 7 38.71 73.68 93.06
CA ASP A 7 38.81 73.31 91.63
C ASP A 7 40.17 72.60 91.32
N GLU A 8 40.26 71.88 90.19
CA GLU A 8 41.39 71.71 89.21
C GLU A 8 42.83 71.29 89.65
N THR A 9 43.72 70.63 88.89
CA THR A 9 43.87 70.10 87.50
C THR A 9 45.16 69.24 87.43
N GLY A 10 45.34 68.43 86.38
CA GLY A 10 46.68 68.07 85.86
C GLY A 10 46.82 66.67 85.24
N ALA A 11 46.75 66.60 83.90
CA ALA A 11 47.00 65.39 83.10
C ALA A 11 48.21 65.57 82.16
N ALA A 12 49.02 64.51 81.99
CA ALA A 12 49.99 64.30 80.90
C ALA A 12 50.25 62.78 80.79
N HIS A 13 49.55 62.04 79.92
CA HIS A 13 49.86 61.63 78.54
C HIS A 13 51.10 60.72 78.37
N ASP A 14 50.84 59.41 78.31
CA ASP A 14 51.78 58.30 78.17
C ASP A 14 51.84 57.83 76.69
N PRO A 15 53.02 57.78 76.04
CA PRO A 15 53.17 57.50 74.62
C PRO A 15 52.99 56.03 74.18
N GLU A 16 52.69 55.07 75.07
CA GLU A 16 52.53 53.65 74.70
C GLU A 16 51.16 53.26 74.06
N ASP A 17 50.14 54.13 74.09
CA ASP A 17 48.79 53.78 73.57
C ASP A 17 48.69 53.78 72.02
N GLY A 18 49.73 54.27 71.33
CA GLY A 18 49.75 54.36 69.87
C GLY A 18 50.07 53.05 69.14
N GLU A 19 50.88 52.16 69.73
CA GLU A 19 51.31 50.93 69.06
C GLU A 19 50.31 49.77 69.22
N LYS A 20 49.59 49.69 70.34
CA LYS A 20 48.55 48.67 70.54
C LYS A 20 47.37 48.84 69.58
N LYS A 21 46.98 50.08 69.27
CA LYS A 21 45.93 50.39 68.28
C LYS A 21 46.30 50.02 66.84
N ARG A 22 47.60 49.91 66.53
CA ARG A 22 48.08 49.60 65.16
C ARG A 22 48.09 48.10 64.86
N MET A 23 48.14 47.25 65.89
CA MET A 23 48.14 45.78 65.77
C MET A 23 46.72 45.18 65.74
N GLU A 24 45.74 45.79 66.42
CA GLU A 24 44.35 45.29 66.42
C GLU A 24 43.62 45.50 65.08
N ASN A 25 43.99 46.54 64.33
CA ASN A 25 43.27 46.89 63.09
C ASN A 25 43.60 45.97 61.89
N ARG A 26 44.55 45.05 62.02
CA ARG A 26 44.93 44.12 60.93
C ARG A 26 44.12 42.82 60.93
N HIS A 27 43.41 42.49 62.01
CA HIS A 27 42.61 41.26 62.10
C HIS A 27 41.16 41.43 61.60
N GLY A 28 40.60 42.63 61.61
CA GLY A 28 39.24 42.90 61.12
C GLY A 28 39.09 42.84 59.59
N ALA A 29 40.13 43.22 58.85
CA ALA A 29 40.09 43.28 57.39
C ALA A 29 40.11 41.89 56.72
N PHE A 30 40.79 40.91 57.33
CA PHE A 30 40.91 39.58 56.77
C PHE A 30 39.62 38.75 56.95
N LEU A 31 38.87 38.97 58.04
CA LEU A 31 37.59 38.31 58.28
C LEU A 31 36.40 38.94 57.52
N MET A 32 36.53 40.17 57.03
CA MET A 32 35.51 40.79 56.17
C MET A 32 35.63 40.38 54.70
N MET A 33 36.79 39.90 54.25
CA MET A 33 37.03 39.60 52.84
C MET A 33 36.60 38.18 52.43
N THR A 34 36.40 37.27 53.38
CA THR A 34 35.95 35.89 53.12
C THR A 34 34.44 35.67 53.31
N ARG A 35 33.68 36.71 53.68
CA ARG A 35 32.20 36.65 53.74
C ARG A 35 31.49 37.28 52.53
N ARG A 36 32.23 37.69 51.50
CA ARG A 36 31.67 38.32 50.29
C ARG A 36 31.63 37.42 49.05
N LEU A 37 32.10 36.18 49.15
CA LEU A 37 32.05 35.21 48.04
C LEU A 37 30.87 34.22 48.13
N LEU A 38 30.11 34.25 49.22
CA LEU A 38 28.87 33.49 49.38
C LEU A 38 27.64 34.42 49.39
N ARG A 39 27.68 35.52 48.65
CA ARG A 39 26.44 36.14 48.21
C ARG A 39 25.95 35.30 47.04
N SER A 40 25.33 34.16 47.35
CA SER A 40 24.45 33.53 46.39
C SER A 40 23.43 34.61 46.03
N SER A 41 23.56 35.15 44.83
CA SER A 41 22.44 35.87 44.24
C SER A 41 21.38 34.80 44.05
N SER A 42 20.53 34.63 45.07
CA SER A 42 19.25 33.95 44.93
C SER A 42 18.41 34.85 44.03
N ALA A 43 18.76 34.85 42.74
CA ALA A 43 17.93 35.38 41.69
C ALA A 43 16.72 34.45 41.65
N GLY A 44 15.66 34.83 42.36
CA GLY A 44 14.36 34.18 42.19
C GLY A 44 13.96 34.30 40.73
N PHE A 45 13.43 33.21 40.17
CA PHE A 45 12.89 33.21 38.81
C PHE A 45 11.92 34.38 38.64
N THR A 46 12.10 35.16 37.59
CA THR A 46 11.17 36.25 37.30
C THR A 46 9.86 35.65 36.77
N LEU A 47 8.74 36.33 37.03
CA LEU A 47 7.43 35.93 36.47
C LEU A 47 7.47 35.81 34.94
N LEU A 48 8.27 36.66 34.29
CA LEU A 48 8.50 36.66 32.86
C LEU A 48 9.17 35.36 32.38
N GLU A 49 10.09 34.82 33.16
CA GLU A 49 10.84 33.61 32.83
C GLU A 49 9.96 32.36 32.92
N MET A 50 9.04 32.30 33.90
CA MET A 50 8.01 31.26 33.95
C MET A 50 7.01 31.38 32.78
N LEU A 51 6.59 32.58 32.42
CA LEU A 51 5.72 32.80 31.25
C LEU A 51 6.39 32.35 29.96
N LEU A 52 7.67 32.68 29.78
CA LEU A 52 8.44 32.30 28.59
C LEU A 52 8.65 30.78 28.54
N ALA A 53 8.95 30.15 29.69
CA ALA A 53 9.10 28.71 29.78
C ALA A 53 7.79 27.98 29.41
N ILE A 54 6.65 28.43 29.94
CA ILE A 54 5.34 27.84 29.60
C ILE A 54 5.01 28.07 28.12
N ALA A 55 5.28 29.27 27.58
CA ALA A 55 5.03 29.56 26.16
C ALA A 55 5.86 28.68 25.23
N ILE A 56 7.16 28.53 25.48
CA ILE A 56 8.04 27.65 24.71
C ILE A 56 7.61 26.19 24.88
N PHE A 57 7.26 25.77 26.09
CA PHE A 57 6.80 24.41 26.35
C PHE A 57 5.51 24.08 25.60
N SER A 58 4.52 24.97 25.61
CA SER A 58 3.29 24.83 24.83
C SER A 58 3.58 24.79 23.32
N LEU A 59 4.51 25.62 22.83
CA LEU A 59 4.93 25.59 21.42
C LEU A 59 5.56 24.24 21.05
N VAL A 60 6.49 23.74 21.86
CA VAL A 60 7.16 22.45 21.64
C VAL A 60 6.16 21.31 21.63
N ILE A 61 5.24 21.25 22.61
CA ILE A 61 4.16 20.25 22.63
C ILE A 61 3.30 20.36 21.38
N GLY A 62 2.94 21.59 20.96
CA GLY A 62 2.15 21.82 19.76
C GLY A 62 2.82 21.29 18.49
N VAL A 63 4.12 21.51 18.33
CA VAL A 63 4.89 20.99 17.20
C VAL A 63 4.97 19.47 17.23
N ILE A 64 5.24 18.87 18.39
CA ILE A 64 5.30 17.41 18.56
C ILE A 64 3.94 16.78 18.21
N PHE A 65 2.86 17.33 18.75
CA PHE A 65 1.51 16.84 18.51
C PHE A 65 1.08 16.98 17.05
N THR A 66 1.43 18.10 16.41
CA THR A 66 1.14 18.33 14.99
C THR A 66 1.94 17.37 14.10
N SER A 67 3.23 17.19 14.38
CA SER A 67 4.08 16.25 13.65
C SER A 67 3.58 14.82 13.80
N PHE A 68 3.17 14.43 15.02
CA PHE A 68 2.60 13.11 15.27
C PHE A 68 1.28 12.90 14.52
N ARG A 69 0.37 13.88 14.55
CA ARG A 69 -0.90 13.83 13.78
C ARG A 69 -0.67 13.75 12.27
N LEU A 70 0.28 14.52 11.75
CA LEU A 70 0.64 14.49 10.33
C LEU A 70 1.26 13.14 9.94
N GLY A 71 2.14 12.60 10.79
CA GLY A 71 2.73 11.28 10.59
C GLY A 71 1.67 10.17 10.58
N ALA A 72 0.79 10.14 11.58
CA ALA A 72 -0.29 9.15 11.68
C ALA A 72 -1.25 9.21 10.49
N SER A 73 -1.72 10.40 10.11
CA SER A 73 -2.64 10.56 8.98
C SER A 73 -1.98 10.27 7.62
N SER A 74 -0.68 10.50 7.48
CA SER A 74 0.06 10.12 6.27
C SER A 74 0.24 8.60 6.19
N TRP A 75 0.49 7.95 7.33
CA TRP A 75 0.57 6.50 7.42
C TRP A 75 -0.75 5.83 7.06
N GLU A 76 -1.87 6.29 7.63
CA GLU A 76 -3.21 5.75 7.32
C GLU A 76 -3.63 5.94 5.86
N LYS A 77 -3.12 6.99 5.18
CA LYS A 77 -3.32 7.18 3.74
C LYS A 77 -2.46 6.22 2.93
N GLY A 78 -1.18 6.07 3.30
CA GLY A 78 -0.26 5.14 2.67
C GLY A 78 -0.74 3.69 2.74
N GLU A 79 -1.27 3.27 3.90
CA GLU A 79 -1.78 1.90 4.10
C GLU A 79 -2.97 1.59 3.17
N ARG A 80 -3.91 2.54 3.02
CA ARG A 80 -5.06 2.38 2.12
C ARG A 80 -4.68 2.31 0.64
N ASP A 81 -3.70 3.12 0.22
CA ASP A 81 -3.17 3.05 -1.13
C ASP A 81 -2.51 1.68 -1.37
N ILE A 82 -1.70 1.19 -0.42
CA ILE A 82 -1.05 -0.13 -0.49
C ILE A 82 -2.07 -1.25 -0.61
N GLU A 83 -3.12 -1.26 0.21
CA GLU A 83 -4.18 -2.27 0.17
C GLU A 83 -4.87 -2.33 -1.21
N SER A 84 -5.17 -1.17 -1.80
CA SER A 84 -5.81 -1.07 -3.11
C SER A 84 -4.93 -1.65 -4.22
N TYR A 85 -3.63 -1.36 -4.21
CA TYR A 85 -2.68 -1.94 -5.15
C TYR A 85 -2.47 -3.44 -4.96
N GLN A 86 -2.53 -3.94 -3.72
CA GLN A 86 -2.47 -5.37 -3.46
C GLN A 86 -3.67 -6.11 -4.05
N LYS A 87 -4.88 -5.54 -3.94
CA LYS A 87 -6.09 -6.10 -4.57
C LYS A 87 -5.96 -6.16 -6.09
N ILE A 88 -5.49 -5.08 -6.73
CA ILE A 88 -5.24 -5.06 -8.18
C ILE A 88 -4.21 -6.11 -8.59
N ARG A 89 -3.12 -6.25 -7.83
CA ARG A 89 -2.10 -7.26 -8.10
C ARG A 89 -2.68 -8.67 -8.06
N ALA A 90 -3.54 -8.98 -7.09
CA ALA A 90 -4.20 -10.28 -6.99
C ALA A 90 -5.14 -10.55 -8.17
N VAL A 91 -5.88 -9.53 -8.64
CA VAL A 91 -6.73 -9.62 -9.84
C VAL A 91 -5.90 -9.93 -11.09
N ASN A 92 -4.79 -9.20 -11.29
CA ASN A 92 -3.91 -9.43 -12.43
C ASN A 92 -3.32 -10.83 -12.42
N GLU A 93 -2.83 -11.29 -11.26
CA GLU A 93 -2.24 -12.62 -11.12
C GLU A 93 -3.26 -13.71 -11.40
N LEU A 94 -4.52 -13.53 -10.97
CA LEU A 94 -5.61 -14.44 -11.27
C LEU A 94 -5.86 -14.51 -12.78
N ILE A 95 -6.10 -13.36 -13.44
CA ILE A 95 -6.37 -13.30 -14.88
C ILE A 95 -5.20 -13.88 -15.68
N TYR A 96 -3.97 -13.49 -15.31
CA TYR A 96 -2.75 -13.97 -15.94
C TYR A 96 -2.61 -15.49 -15.82
N ARG A 97 -2.75 -16.03 -14.61
CA ARG A 97 -2.66 -17.46 -14.38
C ARG A 97 -3.72 -18.22 -15.16
N GLU A 98 -4.98 -17.79 -15.12
CA GLU A 98 -6.06 -18.50 -15.80
C GLU A 98 -5.88 -18.50 -17.32
N ILE A 99 -5.65 -17.33 -17.94
CA ILE A 99 -5.45 -17.23 -19.40
C ILE A 99 -4.20 -17.98 -19.84
N ARG A 100 -3.10 -17.90 -19.08
CA ARG A 100 -1.89 -18.68 -19.36
C ARG A 100 -2.12 -20.19 -19.23
N SER A 101 -3.05 -20.60 -18.37
CA SER A 101 -3.45 -22.00 -18.20
C SER A 101 -4.54 -22.44 -19.18
N CYS A 102 -4.81 -21.64 -20.22
CA CYS A 102 -5.76 -22.00 -21.27
C CYS A 102 -5.37 -23.34 -21.90
N PHE A 103 -6.32 -24.28 -21.89
CA PHE A 103 -6.15 -25.62 -22.42
C PHE A 103 -6.85 -25.73 -23.78
N PRO A 104 -6.20 -26.33 -24.81
CA PRO A 104 -6.77 -26.49 -26.14
C PRO A 104 -7.83 -27.59 -26.19
N TYR A 105 -8.95 -27.39 -25.47
CA TYR A 105 -10.06 -28.34 -25.40
C TYR A 105 -10.88 -28.30 -26.69
N VAL A 106 -11.05 -29.44 -27.36
CA VAL A 106 -11.71 -29.53 -28.66
C VAL A 106 -13.21 -29.81 -28.49
N LEU A 107 -14.03 -29.06 -29.22
CA LEU A 107 -15.47 -29.26 -29.37
C LEU A 107 -15.84 -29.64 -30.80
N THR A 108 -16.94 -30.37 -30.93
CA THR A 108 -17.61 -30.71 -32.21
C THR A 108 -19.06 -30.19 -32.15
N PRO A 109 -19.56 -29.50 -33.18
CA PRO A 109 -20.93 -29.02 -33.21
C PRO A 109 -21.91 -30.20 -33.41
N GLY A 110 -22.39 -30.75 -32.29
CA GLY A 110 -23.37 -31.85 -32.27
C GLY A 110 -22.76 -33.24 -32.44
N GLU A 111 -23.53 -34.27 -32.07
CA GLU A 111 -23.08 -35.68 -32.09
C GLU A 111 -22.89 -36.25 -33.51
N LEU A 112 -23.56 -35.67 -34.51
CA LEU A 112 -23.59 -36.20 -35.89
C LEU A 112 -22.62 -35.50 -36.85
N ASP A 113 -22.13 -34.30 -36.52
CA ASP A 113 -21.19 -33.53 -37.36
C ASP A 113 -19.78 -33.54 -36.75
N THR A 114 -19.15 -34.72 -36.82
CA THR A 114 -17.83 -34.98 -36.24
C THR A 114 -16.67 -34.33 -37.02
N HIS A 115 -16.96 -33.69 -38.15
CA HIS A 115 -15.95 -33.20 -39.09
C HIS A 115 -15.54 -31.76 -38.84
N VAL A 116 -16.35 -30.98 -38.12
CA VAL A 116 -16.01 -29.62 -37.72
C VAL A 116 -15.50 -29.64 -36.29
N LYS A 117 -14.24 -29.22 -36.09
CA LYS A 117 -13.60 -29.11 -34.77
C LYS A 117 -13.19 -27.69 -34.53
N PHE A 118 -13.38 -27.21 -33.31
CA PHE A 118 -12.91 -25.91 -32.83
C PHE A 118 -12.48 -26.00 -31.36
N TYR A 119 -11.61 -25.10 -30.93
CA TYR A 119 -11.24 -25.02 -29.52
C TYR A 119 -12.31 -24.29 -28.71
N ALA A 120 -12.57 -24.74 -27.48
CA ALA A 120 -13.47 -24.11 -26.52
C ALA A 120 -12.87 -22.81 -25.97
N PHE A 121 -12.73 -21.82 -26.84
CA PHE A 121 -12.25 -20.47 -26.54
C PHE A 121 -13.15 -19.47 -27.27
N PHE A 122 -13.95 -18.74 -26.51
CA PHE A 122 -14.94 -17.79 -27.00
C PHE A 122 -14.59 -16.40 -26.47
N GLY A 123 -14.21 -15.51 -27.38
CA GLY A 123 -13.72 -14.19 -27.03
C GLY A 123 -14.65 -13.07 -27.49
N LYS A 124 -15.01 -12.16 -26.59
CA LYS A 124 -15.69 -10.90 -26.88
C LYS A 124 -14.88 -9.74 -26.30
N ALA A 125 -15.17 -8.53 -26.75
CA ALA A 125 -14.45 -7.35 -26.27
C ALA A 125 -14.58 -7.13 -24.75
N ASP A 126 -15.65 -7.61 -24.10
CA ASP A 126 -15.99 -7.39 -22.69
C ASP A 126 -16.01 -8.68 -21.83
N SER A 127 -15.78 -9.83 -22.46
CA SER A 127 -15.83 -11.13 -21.79
C SER A 127 -15.02 -12.17 -22.53
N VAL A 128 -14.43 -13.12 -21.80
CA VAL A 128 -13.70 -14.24 -22.39
C VAL A 128 -14.09 -15.52 -21.67
N LYS A 129 -14.49 -16.54 -22.43
CA LYS A 129 -14.88 -17.87 -21.93
C LYS A 129 -14.00 -18.94 -22.54
N PHE A 130 -13.32 -19.73 -21.73
CA PHE A 130 -12.39 -20.74 -22.23
C PHE A 130 -12.17 -21.86 -21.23
N VAL A 131 -11.56 -22.96 -21.67
CA VAL A 131 -11.17 -24.05 -20.78
C VAL A 131 -9.79 -23.78 -20.20
N SER A 132 -9.67 -23.79 -18.88
CA SER A 132 -8.45 -23.62 -18.11
C SER A 132 -8.04 -24.94 -17.44
N ALA A 133 -6.75 -25.23 -17.41
CA ALA A 133 -6.17 -26.29 -16.58
C ALA A 133 -5.89 -25.82 -15.15
N ALA A 134 -5.99 -24.51 -14.89
CA ALA A 134 -6.08 -23.97 -13.55
C ALA A 134 -7.54 -23.97 -13.08
N SER A 135 -7.72 -23.74 -11.79
CA SER A 135 -9.04 -23.64 -11.20
C SER A 135 -9.08 -22.51 -10.19
N VAL A 136 -10.12 -21.67 -10.32
CA VAL A 136 -10.37 -20.58 -9.37
C VAL A 136 -10.88 -21.16 -8.05
N ARG A 137 -11.86 -22.07 -8.13
CA ARG A 137 -12.38 -22.88 -7.04
C ARG A 137 -11.51 -24.11 -6.91
N LYS A 138 -10.45 -24.05 -6.09
CA LYS A 138 -9.51 -25.15 -5.75
C LYS A 138 -10.12 -26.56 -5.47
N ALA A 139 -11.44 -26.67 -5.33
CA ALA A 139 -12.20 -27.91 -5.25
C ALA A 139 -12.32 -28.67 -6.59
N ASN A 140 -12.30 -27.99 -7.74
CA ASN A 140 -12.37 -28.66 -9.04
C ASN A 140 -11.03 -29.36 -9.34
N ARG A 141 -11.08 -30.68 -9.52
CA ARG A 141 -9.94 -31.48 -9.97
C ARG A 141 -10.14 -31.76 -11.45
N GLY A 142 -9.29 -31.20 -12.31
CA GLY A 142 -9.36 -31.36 -13.77
C GLY A 142 -9.48 -30.02 -14.49
N LEU A 143 -9.93 -30.07 -15.74
CA LEU A 143 -10.14 -28.89 -16.56
C LEU A 143 -11.44 -28.18 -16.16
N SER A 144 -11.39 -26.86 -16.09
CA SER A 144 -12.53 -26.00 -15.77
C SER A 144 -12.90 -25.13 -16.98
N LEU A 145 -14.18 -25.05 -17.30
CA LEU A 145 -14.69 -23.99 -18.17
C LEU A 145 -14.87 -22.73 -17.31
N ILE A 146 -14.22 -21.65 -17.69
CA ILE A 146 -14.27 -20.38 -16.98
C ILE A 146 -14.71 -19.24 -17.89
N GLU A 147 -15.38 -18.24 -17.32
CA GLU A 147 -15.75 -17.00 -18.00
C GLU A 147 -15.43 -15.80 -17.12
N PHE A 148 -14.73 -14.79 -17.66
CA PHE A 148 -14.54 -13.49 -17.01
C PHE A 148 -15.47 -12.45 -17.65
N TRP A 149 -16.11 -11.63 -16.82
CA TRP A 149 -16.86 -10.45 -17.24
C TRP A 149 -16.92 -9.42 -16.11
N VAL A 150 -17.27 -8.18 -16.43
CA VAL A 150 -17.67 -7.19 -15.42
C VAL A 150 -19.19 -7.09 -15.39
N GLN A 151 -19.77 -7.15 -14.20
CA GLN A 151 -21.17 -6.92 -13.96
C GLN A 151 -21.38 -5.50 -13.42
N ASP A 152 -22.23 -4.72 -14.10
CA ASP A 152 -22.51 -3.33 -13.76
C ASP A 152 -22.98 -3.19 -12.30
N GLY A 153 -22.35 -2.26 -11.57
CA GLY A 153 -22.63 -2.02 -10.15
C GLY A 153 -22.13 -3.10 -9.20
N VAL A 154 -21.58 -4.21 -9.70
CA VAL A 154 -21.08 -5.33 -8.88
C VAL A 154 -19.57 -5.44 -8.95
N GLY A 155 -18.98 -5.47 -10.16
CA GLY A 155 -17.53 -5.53 -10.39
C GLY A 155 -17.09 -6.71 -11.27
N LEU A 156 -15.81 -7.08 -11.18
CA LEU A 156 -15.24 -8.21 -11.91
C LEU A 156 -15.75 -9.53 -11.34
N MET A 157 -16.38 -10.30 -12.21
CA MET A 157 -16.93 -11.62 -11.92
C MET A 157 -16.11 -12.70 -12.64
N VAL A 158 -16.10 -13.90 -12.05
CA VAL A 158 -15.68 -15.11 -12.73
C VAL A 158 -16.72 -16.21 -12.53
N GLY A 159 -17.08 -16.90 -13.59
CA GLY A 159 -17.92 -18.08 -13.56
C GLY A 159 -17.06 -19.30 -13.81
N GLU A 160 -17.31 -20.40 -13.10
CA GLU A 160 -16.54 -21.63 -13.25
C GLU A 160 -17.41 -22.88 -13.13
N THR A 161 -17.16 -23.86 -13.99
CA THR A 161 -17.66 -25.23 -13.85
C THR A 161 -16.65 -26.24 -14.42
N LEU A 162 -16.83 -27.53 -14.15
CA LEU A 162 -15.98 -28.58 -14.73
C LEU A 162 -16.20 -28.67 -16.24
N ALA A 163 -15.12 -28.76 -17.02
CA ALA A 163 -15.17 -28.92 -18.48
C ALA A 163 -15.48 -30.39 -18.86
N ILE A 164 -16.74 -30.80 -18.66
CA ILE A 164 -17.24 -32.14 -18.95
C ILE A 164 -18.28 -32.05 -20.07
N GLY A 165 -18.12 -32.85 -21.12
CA GLY A 165 -19.09 -32.96 -22.21
C GLY A 165 -18.75 -32.09 -23.43
N SER A 166 -19.60 -32.17 -24.45
CA SER A 166 -19.44 -31.48 -25.74
C SER A 166 -20.32 -30.21 -25.85
N ASP A 167 -21.17 -29.94 -24.87
CA ASP A 167 -22.12 -28.82 -24.81
C ASP A 167 -21.55 -27.55 -24.14
N LEU A 168 -20.25 -27.54 -23.82
CA LEU A 168 -19.56 -26.43 -23.15
C LEU A 168 -19.73 -25.07 -23.85
N ALA A 169 -20.00 -25.06 -25.16
CA ALA A 169 -20.28 -23.84 -25.92
C ALA A 169 -21.50 -23.08 -25.38
N ASP A 170 -22.55 -23.82 -25.00
CA ASP A 170 -23.86 -23.27 -24.65
C ASP A 170 -24.07 -23.15 -23.13
N VAL A 171 -23.14 -23.68 -22.33
CA VAL A 171 -23.15 -23.53 -20.87
C VAL A 171 -22.98 -22.05 -20.48
N SER A 172 -23.96 -21.54 -19.71
CA SER A 172 -23.88 -20.24 -19.03
C SER A 172 -23.19 -20.41 -17.68
N LEU A 173 -22.27 -19.49 -17.36
CA LEU A 173 -21.54 -19.47 -16.08
C LEU A 173 -21.89 -18.27 -15.20
N ARG A 174 -22.88 -17.47 -15.63
CA ARG A 174 -23.26 -16.20 -14.98
C ARG A 174 -24.39 -16.36 -13.96
N ASP A 175 -24.80 -17.58 -13.64
CA ASP A 175 -25.77 -17.86 -12.58
C ASP A 175 -25.15 -17.80 -11.18
N GLU A 176 -25.98 -17.67 -10.15
CA GLU A 176 -25.54 -17.50 -8.76
C GLU A 176 -24.74 -18.68 -8.19
N GLU A 177 -24.89 -19.90 -8.74
CA GLU A 177 -24.18 -21.08 -8.23
C GLU A 177 -22.72 -21.13 -8.73
N ARG A 178 -22.50 -20.62 -9.95
CA ARG A 178 -21.22 -20.67 -10.67
C ARG A 178 -20.44 -19.37 -10.60
N ALA A 179 -21.13 -18.23 -10.55
CA ALA A 179 -20.52 -16.90 -10.56
C ALA A 179 -19.95 -16.50 -9.19
N LEU A 180 -18.77 -15.91 -9.20
CA LEU A 180 -18.05 -15.42 -8.02
C LEU A 180 -17.57 -13.99 -8.28
N LEU A 181 -17.80 -13.11 -7.30
CA LEU A 181 -17.22 -11.77 -7.29
C LEU A 181 -15.73 -11.86 -6.95
N ILE A 182 -14.88 -11.40 -7.87
CA ILE A 182 -13.43 -11.33 -7.67
C ILE A 182 -13.03 -9.99 -7.07
N ASN A 183 -13.55 -8.89 -7.62
CA ASN A 183 -13.19 -7.55 -7.16
C ASN A 183 -14.28 -6.51 -7.53
N PRO A 184 -14.86 -5.81 -6.53
CA PRO A 184 -15.93 -4.83 -6.77
C PRO A 184 -15.45 -3.49 -7.36
N ASP A 185 -14.15 -3.23 -7.29
CA ASP A 185 -13.53 -1.98 -7.69
C ASP A 185 -13.23 -1.95 -9.18
N VAL A 186 -13.17 -3.11 -9.85
CA VAL A 186 -13.01 -3.20 -11.31
C VAL A 186 -14.29 -2.76 -12.01
N LYS A 187 -14.22 -1.67 -12.77
CA LYS A 187 -15.35 -1.06 -13.48
C LYS A 187 -15.44 -1.45 -14.95
N SER A 188 -14.32 -1.85 -15.54
CA SER A 188 -14.30 -2.35 -16.92
C SER A 188 -13.18 -3.37 -17.11
N ILE A 189 -13.44 -4.36 -17.95
CA ILE A 189 -12.46 -5.26 -18.51
C ILE A 189 -12.66 -5.31 -20.02
N ARG A 190 -11.57 -5.21 -20.77
CA ARG A 190 -11.57 -5.24 -22.23
C ARG A 190 -10.53 -6.23 -22.73
N PHE A 191 -10.90 -7.00 -23.75
CA PHE A 191 -10.05 -8.02 -24.34
C PHE A 191 -9.77 -7.74 -25.83
N ARG A 192 -8.56 -8.06 -26.27
CA ARG A 192 -8.21 -8.25 -27.68
C ARG A 192 -7.43 -9.55 -27.85
N TYR A 193 -7.50 -10.13 -29.03
CA TYR A 193 -6.98 -11.46 -29.33
C TYR A 193 -5.97 -11.36 -30.47
N LEU A 194 -4.75 -11.83 -30.25
CA LEU A 194 -3.71 -11.84 -31.28
C LEU A 194 -3.91 -13.03 -32.20
N ASP A 195 -4.36 -12.75 -33.41
CA ASP A 195 -4.56 -13.73 -34.47
C ASP A 195 -3.30 -13.86 -35.33
N LYS A 196 -2.54 -14.94 -35.14
CA LYS A 196 -1.32 -15.20 -35.93
C LYS A 196 -1.33 -16.60 -36.53
N LYS A 197 -1.29 -16.69 -37.86
CA LYS A 197 -1.48 -17.94 -38.61
C LYS A 197 -0.21 -18.79 -38.63
N ASP A 198 0.92 -18.14 -38.83
CA ASP A 198 2.23 -18.75 -38.90
C ASP A 198 3.24 -17.94 -38.09
N GLN A 199 4.31 -18.57 -37.60
CA GLN A 199 5.34 -17.94 -36.78
C GLN A 199 6.03 -16.76 -37.51
N ASP A 200 6.12 -16.83 -38.83
CA ASP A 200 6.79 -15.86 -39.69
C ASP A 200 5.88 -14.70 -40.15
N GLU A 201 4.57 -14.80 -39.93
CA GLU A 201 3.61 -13.75 -40.28
C GLU A 201 3.43 -12.72 -39.15
N LYS A 202 3.09 -11.48 -39.50
CA LYS A 202 2.66 -10.50 -38.50
C LYS A 202 1.23 -10.83 -38.08
N GLY A 203 1.02 -11.08 -36.78
CA GLY A 203 -0.31 -11.29 -36.23
C GLY A 203 -1.16 -10.01 -36.24
N GLU A 204 -2.48 -10.18 -36.29
CA GLU A 204 -3.47 -9.10 -36.24
C GLU A 204 -4.26 -9.14 -34.93
N TRP A 205 -4.57 -7.98 -34.35
CA TRP A 205 -5.38 -7.91 -33.14
C TRP A 205 -6.87 -7.84 -33.48
N GLU A 206 -7.62 -8.87 -33.10
CA GLU A 206 -9.08 -8.94 -33.24
C GLU A 206 -9.78 -8.54 -31.93
N GLN A 207 -10.98 -7.96 -32.01
CA GLN A 207 -11.80 -7.63 -30.82
C GLN A 207 -12.69 -8.79 -30.36
N THR A 208 -12.84 -9.80 -31.20
CA THR A 208 -13.69 -10.97 -30.98
C THR A 208 -12.96 -12.21 -31.46
N TRP A 209 -13.11 -13.31 -30.74
CA TRP A 209 -12.61 -14.61 -31.16
C TRP A 209 -13.78 -15.58 -31.25
N GLU A 210 -14.25 -15.82 -32.47
CA GLU A 210 -15.33 -16.78 -32.75
C GLU A 210 -14.71 -18.12 -33.20
N PRO A 211 -14.64 -19.14 -32.32
CA PRO A 211 -13.89 -20.35 -32.61
C PRO A 211 -14.54 -21.17 -33.73
N ARG A 212 -15.84 -21.01 -33.96
CA ARG A 212 -16.56 -21.65 -35.07
C ARG A 212 -16.08 -21.19 -36.45
N ASN A 213 -15.38 -20.05 -36.53
CA ASN A 213 -14.76 -19.54 -37.74
C ASN A 213 -13.29 -20.00 -37.91
N LYS A 214 -12.70 -20.64 -36.90
CA LYS A 214 -11.30 -21.10 -36.88
C LYS A 214 -11.28 -22.63 -36.83
N THR A 215 -11.63 -23.27 -37.96
CA THR A 215 -11.84 -24.73 -38.06
C THR A 215 -10.98 -25.34 -39.17
N GLY A 216 -10.86 -26.68 -39.19
CA GLY A 216 -10.13 -27.38 -40.24
C GLY A 216 -8.65 -27.00 -40.25
N GLN A 217 -8.17 -26.45 -41.37
CA GLN A 217 -6.77 -26.00 -41.52
C GLN A 217 -6.46 -24.72 -40.71
N ASP A 218 -7.47 -23.95 -40.32
CA ASP A 218 -7.32 -22.74 -39.52
C ASP A 218 -7.59 -23.00 -38.01
N LEU A 219 -7.65 -24.26 -37.57
CA LEU A 219 -7.90 -24.63 -36.17
C LEU A 219 -6.76 -24.14 -35.26
N ARG A 220 -7.01 -23.08 -34.48
CA ARG A 220 -6.03 -22.48 -33.57
C ARG A 220 -6.67 -21.70 -32.42
N LEU A 221 -5.86 -21.47 -31.39
CA LEU A 221 -6.12 -20.51 -30.32
C LEU A 221 -5.51 -19.14 -30.70
N PRO A 222 -5.92 -18.04 -30.04
CA PRO A 222 -5.16 -16.80 -30.15
C PRO A 222 -3.77 -17.01 -29.52
N GLU A 223 -2.74 -16.43 -30.12
CA GLU A 223 -1.36 -16.56 -29.62
C GLU A 223 -1.17 -15.78 -28.31
N ALA A 224 -1.93 -14.69 -28.16
CA ALA A 224 -1.96 -13.90 -26.94
C ALA A 224 -3.32 -13.21 -26.76
N VAL A 225 -3.62 -12.89 -25.49
CA VAL A 225 -4.78 -12.07 -25.11
C VAL A 225 -4.26 -10.80 -24.47
N GLU A 226 -4.65 -9.66 -25.01
CA GLU A 226 -4.46 -8.38 -24.35
C GLU A 226 -5.64 -8.11 -23.43
N VAL A 227 -5.34 -7.72 -22.20
CA VAL A 227 -6.33 -7.39 -21.18
C VAL A 227 -6.12 -5.94 -20.77
N ARG A 228 -7.20 -5.15 -20.81
CA ARG A 228 -7.24 -3.80 -20.28
C ARG A 228 -8.27 -3.72 -19.16
N LEU A 229 -7.84 -3.27 -17.98
CA LEU A 229 -8.66 -3.10 -16.79
C LEU A 229 -8.79 -1.61 -16.45
N GLU A 230 -9.98 -1.23 -16.00
CA GLU A 230 -10.22 0.06 -15.36
C GLU A 230 -10.75 -0.18 -13.95
N VAL A 231 -10.01 0.30 -12.95
CA VAL A 231 -10.24 0.03 -11.52
C VAL A 231 -10.42 1.34 -10.77
N ASP A 232 -11.42 1.42 -9.92
CA ASP A 232 -11.66 2.54 -9.02
C ASP A 232 -10.79 2.36 -7.75
N LEU A 233 -9.82 3.26 -7.52
CA LEU A 233 -9.00 3.27 -6.32
C LEU A 233 -9.68 4.00 -5.14
N GLY A 234 -10.92 4.44 -5.33
CA GLY A 234 -11.63 5.31 -4.40
C GLY A 234 -11.21 6.78 -4.53
N ASN A 235 -12.00 7.67 -3.91
CA ASN A 235 -11.80 9.13 -3.94
C ASN A 235 -11.77 9.72 -5.37
N GLY A 236 -12.46 9.09 -6.32
CA GLY A 236 -12.52 9.52 -7.73
C GLY A 236 -11.26 9.23 -8.54
N ARG A 237 -10.32 8.43 -8.01
CA ARG A 237 -9.11 8.03 -8.73
C ARG A 237 -9.39 6.75 -9.51
N MET A 238 -9.32 6.83 -10.83
CA MET A 238 -9.32 5.66 -11.70
C MET A 238 -7.89 5.23 -12.02
N PHE A 239 -7.66 3.92 -12.03
CA PHE A 239 -6.42 3.31 -12.46
C PHE A 239 -6.70 2.43 -13.69
N THR A 240 -5.92 2.64 -14.75
CA THR A 240 -6.00 1.83 -15.96
C THR A 240 -4.73 1.02 -16.10
N GLN A 241 -4.88 -0.27 -16.38
CA GLN A 241 -3.77 -1.16 -16.66
C GLN A 241 -4.04 -1.98 -17.91
N GLU A 242 -2.99 -2.17 -18.70
CA GLU A 242 -3.01 -2.96 -19.93
C GLU A 242 -1.83 -3.93 -19.90
N PHE A 243 -2.08 -5.20 -20.23
CA PHE A 243 -1.06 -6.23 -20.26
C PHE A 243 -1.43 -7.32 -21.27
N VAL A 244 -0.39 -7.95 -21.83
CA VAL A 244 -0.53 -9.02 -22.83
C VAL A 244 -0.14 -10.35 -22.19
N ILE A 245 -0.98 -11.36 -22.37
CA ILE A 245 -0.78 -12.70 -21.84
C ILE A 245 -0.64 -13.66 -23.02
N PRO A 246 0.54 -14.28 -23.21
CA PRO A 246 0.69 -15.31 -24.24
C PRO A 246 -0.06 -16.58 -23.83
N ILE A 247 -0.66 -17.24 -24.81
CA ILE A 247 -1.23 -18.58 -24.66
C ILE A 247 -0.21 -19.57 -25.20
N GLU A 248 0.39 -20.37 -24.32
CA GLU A 248 1.32 -21.42 -24.73
C GLU A 248 0.57 -22.52 -25.48
N THR A 249 0.79 -22.61 -26.79
CA THR A 249 0.16 -23.63 -27.65
C THR A 249 1.03 -24.88 -27.79
N ASP A 250 2.16 -24.95 -27.10
CA ASP A 250 3.12 -26.05 -27.26
C ASP A 250 2.61 -27.31 -26.54
N LEU A 251 1.90 -28.15 -27.30
CA LEU A 251 1.28 -29.39 -26.84
C LEU A 251 2.29 -30.38 -26.23
N TYR A 252 3.57 -30.27 -26.61
CA TYR A 252 4.63 -31.13 -26.07
C TYR A 252 4.98 -30.78 -24.62
N SER A 253 5.05 -29.50 -24.26
CA SER A 253 5.41 -29.10 -22.88
C SER A 253 4.26 -29.34 -21.89
N THR A 254 3.02 -29.17 -22.34
CA THR A 254 1.82 -29.36 -21.50
C THR A 254 1.61 -30.83 -21.14
N LEU A 255 1.83 -31.77 -22.06
CA LEU A 255 1.72 -33.21 -21.76
C LEU A 255 2.76 -33.68 -20.74
N TYR A 256 4.01 -33.20 -20.83
CA TYR A 256 5.05 -33.51 -19.84
C TYR A 256 4.82 -32.83 -18.47
N ALA A 257 4.24 -31.63 -18.44
CA ALA A 257 3.93 -30.92 -17.19
C ALA A 257 2.84 -31.61 -16.35
N PHE A 258 1.93 -32.35 -16.99
CA PHE A 258 0.87 -33.13 -16.33
C PHE A 258 1.18 -34.62 -16.14
N GLY A 259 2.40 -35.06 -16.46
CA GLY A 259 2.88 -36.41 -16.14
C GLY A 259 2.07 -37.55 -16.77
N VAL A 260 1.71 -37.38 -18.06
CA VAL A 260 1.18 -38.48 -18.91
C VAL A 260 2.25 -38.89 -19.91
#